data_AF-A0A920K7N9-F1
#
_entry.id   AF-A0A920K7N9-F1
#
_cell.length_a   1.000
_cell.length_b   1.000
_cell.length_c   1.000
_cell.angle_alpha   90.00
_cell.angle_beta   90.00
_cell.angle_gamma   90.00
#
_symmetry.space_group_name_H-M   'P 1'
#
loop_
_entity.id
_entity.type
_entity.pdbx_description
1 polymer ?
#
loop_
_entity_poly.entity_id
_entity_poly.type
_entity_poly.pdbx_seq_one_letter_code
_entity_poly.pdbx_strand_id
1 'polypeptide(L)'
;MSSNKNSYPIPDGYKEIEFQTEHHIDHIGKGFHKKDAEGNLVMAFYVKPENGNSGGVAHGGMLMSIADYSLCSAAMESREKYVATISFRSEFISGAKIGSLLEVHTKISNILNL
;
A
#
# COMPACT_ATOMS: atom_id res chain seq x y z
N MET A 1 7.00 -24.84 18.80
CA MET A 1 7.57 -23.56 19.26
C MET A 1 7.25 -22.51 18.21
N SER A 2 6.08 -21.85 18.31
CA SER A 2 5.65 -20.84 17.35
C SER A 2 6.31 -19.49 17.67
N SER A 3 7.42 -19.19 17.01
CA SER A 3 8.01 -17.85 17.09
C SER A 3 7.03 -16.84 16.50
N ASN A 4 6.56 -15.93 17.33
CA ASN A 4 5.70 -14.79 17.00
C ASN A 4 6.46 -13.79 16.11
N LYS A 5 6.64 -14.11 14.81
CA LYS A 5 7.69 -13.52 13.96
C LYS A 5 7.28 -12.31 13.11
N ASN A 6 6.02 -11.86 13.11
CA ASN A 6 5.55 -10.87 12.13
C ASN A 6 4.76 -9.68 12.72
N SER A 7 5.16 -9.08 13.84
CA SER A 7 4.64 -7.74 14.18
C SER A 7 5.67 -6.69 13.81
N TYR A 8 5.54 -6.12 12.62
CA TYR A 8 6.25 -4.89 12.30
C TYR A 8 5.70 -3.74 13.15
N PRO A 9 6.54 -2.81 13.64
CA PRO A 9 6.07 -1.69 14.43
C PRO A 9 5.29 -0.71 13.55
N ILE A 10 4.33 -0.01 14.16
CA ILE A 10 3.69 1.15 13.52
C ILE A 10 4.79 2.17 13.21
N PRO A 11 5.00 2.58 11.94
CA PRO A 11 6.02 3.58 11.62
C PRO A 11 5.73 4.93 12.26
N ASP A 12 6.77 5.72 12.52
CA ASP A 12 6.63 7.03 13.17
C ASP A 12 5.70 7.96 12.38
N GLY A 13 4.72 8.54 13.07
CA GLY A 13 3.73 9.44 12.47
C GLY A 13 2.65 8.76 11.64
N TYR A 14 2.63 7.42 11.58
CA TYR A 14 1.57 6.66 10.93
C TYR A 14 0.51 6.17 11.92
N LYS A 15 -0.68 5.92 11.39
CA LYS A 15 -1.76 5.16 12.02
C LYS A 15 -1.95 3.85 11.31
N GLU A 16 -2.40 2.83 12.04
CA GLU A 16 -2.77 1.55 11.45
C GLU A 16 -4.05 1.67 10.62
N ILE A 17 -4.16 0.94 9.51
CA ILE A 17 -5.44 0.77 8.81
C ILE A 17 -6.29 -0.20 9.64
N GLU A 18 -7.20 0.35 10.44
CA GLU A 18 -8.03 -0.40 11.41
C GLU A 18 -8.95 -1.43 10.72
N PHE A 19 -9.52 -1.07 9.56
CA PHE A 19 -10.48 -1.90 8.83
C PHE A 19 -9.96 -2.25 7.44
N GLN A 20 -8.92 -3.07 7.40
CA GLN A 20 -8.37 -3.60 6.16
C GLN A 20 -9.22 -4.79 5.67
N THR A 21 -10.31 -4.47 4.97
CA THR A 21 -11.32 -5.46 4.55
C THR A 21 -10.97 -6.22 3.27
N GLU A 22 -10.01 -5.72 2.49
CA GLU A 22 -9.57 -6.37 1.26
C GLU A 22 -8.59 -7.51 1.56
N HIS A 23 -9.05 -8.75 1.46
CA HIS A 23 -8.26 -9.95 1.77
C HIS A 23 -6.94 -10.03 1.00
N HIS A 24 -6.90 -9.57 -0.26
CA HIS A 24 -5.67 -9.53 -1.04
C HIS A 24 -4.63 -8.60 -0.41
N ILE A 25 -5.04 -7.41 0.01
CA ILE A 25 -4.16 -6.42 0.65
C ILE A 25 -3.77 -6.89 2.05
N ASP A 26 -4.70 -7.46 2.81
CA ASP A 26 -4.42 -8.09 4.11
C ASP A 26 -3.38 -9.22 4.01
N HIS A 27 -3.48 -10.05 2.96
CA HIS A 27 -2.48 -11.08 2.68
C HIS A 27 -1.12 -10.48 2.32
N ILE A 28 -1.06 -9.35 1.60
CA ILE A 28 0.19 -8.63 1.35
C ILE A 28 0.81 -8.18 2.66
N GLY A 29 0.03 -7.62 3.58
CA GLY A 29 0.49 -7.25 4.91
C GLY A 29 -0.33 -6.11 5.51
N LYS A 30 -0.11 -5.88 6.81
CA LYS A 30 -0.80 -4.83 7.54
C LYS A 30 -0.39 -3.46 6.99
N GLY A 31 -1.38 -2.67 6.59
CA GLY A 31 -1.18 -1.31 6.08
C GLY A 31 -1.22 -0.26 7.17
N PHE A 32 -0.48 0.81 6.92
CA PHE A 32 -0.46 2.02 7.74
C PHE A 32 -0.75 3.22 6.87
N HIS A 33 -1.25 4.30 7.44
CA HIS A 33 -1.49 5.54 6.70
C HIS A 33 -1.18 6.80 7.51
N LYS A 34 -0.84 7.87 6.79
CA LYS A 34 -0.76 9.23 7.30
C LYS A 34 -1.29 10.20 6.24
N LYS A 35 -1.31 11.48 6.59
CA LYS A 35 -1.47 12.58 5.63
C LYS A 35 -0.14 13.31 5.51
N ASP A 36 0.26 13.66 4.29
CA ASP A 36 1.40 14.53 4.08
C ASP A 36 1.05 16.00 4.42
N ALA A 37 2.01 16.91 4.22
CA ALA A 37 1.84 18.34 4.50
C ALA A 37 0.76 19.02 3.63
N GLU A 38 0.41 18.43 2.48
CA GLU A 38 -0.61 18.93 1.56
C GLU A 38 -1.98 18.26 1.81
N GLY A 39 -2.07 17.33 2.76
CA GLY A 39 -3.29 16.57 3.06
C GLY A 39 -3.51 15.36 2.15
N ASN A 40 -2.53 14.99 1.31
CA ASN A 40 -2.62 13.81 0.46
C ASN A 40 -2.43 12.53 1.28
N LEU A 41 -3.02 11.44 0.81
CA LEU A 41 -2.87 10.13 1.45
C LEU A 41 -1.46 9.58 1.20
N VAL A 42 -0.81 9.16 2.28
CA VAL A 42 0.40 8.34 2.20
C VAL A 42 0.10 7.03 2.92
N MET A 43 0.21 5.91 2.21
CA MET A 43 0.12 4.59 2.81
C MET A 43 1.52 4.00 3.00
N ALA A 44 1.65 3.05 3.91
CA ALA A 44 2.89 2.33 4.11
C ALA A 44 2.67 0.85 4.43
N PHE A 45 3.60 0.03 3.96
CA PHE A 45 3.59 -1.43 4.10
C PHE A 45 5.01 -1.94 4.29
N TYR A 46 5.23 -2.86 5.22
CA TYR A 46 6.52 -3.56 5.30
C TYR A 46 6.57 -4.69 4.29
N VAL A 47 7.70 -4.83 3.61
CA VAL A 47 7.95 -5.95 2.69
C VAL A 47 8.17 -7.22 3.51
N LYS A 48 7.21 -8.13 3.52
CA LYS A 48 7.34 -9.43 4.20
C LYS A 48 8.12 -10.42 3.34
N PRO A 49 8.71 -11.48 3.91
CA PRO A 49 9.37 -12.54 3.15
C PRO A 49 8.47 -13.14 2.04
N GLU A 50 7.17 -13.30 2.32
CA GLU A 50 6.20 -13.87 1.38
C GLU A 50 5.87 -12.94 0.21
N ASN A 51 6.23 -11.65 0.29
CA ASN A 51 6.07 -10.70 -0.80
C ASN A 51 7.24 -10.73 -1.80
N GLY A 52 8.29 -11.51 -1.53
CA GLY A 52 9.50 -11.54 -2.32
C GLY A 52 9.34 -12.25 -3.68
N ASN A 53 10.13 -11.85 -4.65
CA ASN A 53 10.40 -12.62 -5.87
C ASN A 53 11.66 -13.50 -5.69
N SER A 54 12.01 -14.28 -6.72
CA SER A 54 13.20 -15.15 -6.72
C SER A 54 14.54 -14.42 -6.59
N GLY A 55 14.54 -13.09 -6.76
CA GLY A 55 15.71 -12.22 -6.57
C GLY A 55 15.88 -11.69 -5.14
N GLY A 56 15.04 -12.08 -4.19
CA GLY A 56 15.16 -11.67 -2.79
C GLY A 56 14.74 -10.21 -2.51
N VAL A 57 13.96 -9.63 -3.42
CA VAL A 57 13.33 -8.29 -3.28
C VAL A 57 11.82 -8.42 -3.49
N ALA A 58 11.06 -7.38 -3.15
CA ALA A 58 9.61 -7.35 -3.36
C ALA A 58 9.24 -7.71 -4.82
N HIS A 59 8.24 -8.58 -4.98
CA HIS A 59 7.68 -8.90 -6.28
C HIS A 59 7.01 -7.65 -6.88
N GLY A 60 7.23 -7.37 -8.17
CA GLY A 60 6.68 -6.19 -8.83
C GLY A 60 5.14 -6.12 -8.72
N GLY A 61 4.46 -7.26 -8.79
CA GLY A 61 3.01 -7.35 -8.59
C GLY A 61 2.55 -6.95 -7.18
N MET A 62 3.37 -7.17 -6.14
CA MET A 62 3.05 -6.69 -4.79
C MET A 62 3.14 -5.16 -4.71
N LEU A 63 4.22 -4.58 -5.27
CA LEU A 63 4.40 -3.12 -5.35
C LEU A 63 3.24 -2.45 -6.10
N MET A 64 2.81 -3.05 -7.22
CA MET A 64 1.65 -2.56 -7.96
C MET A 64 0.35 -2.71 -7.17
N SER A 65 0.13 -3.83 -6.48
CA SER A 65 -1.10 -4.03 -5.71
C SER A 65 -1.28 -2.97 -4.62
N ILE A 66 -0.23 -2.63 -3.87
CA ILE A 66 -0.32 -1.57 -2.84
C ILE A 66 -0.45 -0.17 -3.46
N ALA A 67 0.13 0.06 -4.63
CA ALA A 67 0.01 1.32 -5.35
C ALA A 67 -1.42 1.54 -5.88
N ASP A 68 -2.02 0.50 -6.45
CA ASP A 68 -3.41 0.47 -6.91
C ASP A 68 -4.38 0.72 -5.74
N TYR A 69 -4.21 -0.02 -4.65
CA TYR A 69 -4.99 0.15 -3.43
C TYR A 69 -4.91 1.57 -2.87
N SER A 70 -3.72 2.17 -2.86
CA SER A 70 -3.52 3.55 -2.38
C SER A 70 -4.19 4.59 -3.29
N LEU A 71 -4.11 4.39 -4.61
CA LEU A 71 -4.77 5.24 -5.62
C LEU A 71 -6.30 5.19 -5.48
N CYS A 72 -6.89 4.00 -5.46
CA CYS A 72 -8.33 3.83 -5.28
C CYS A 72 -8.81 4.40 -3.93
N SER A 73 -8.06 4.15 -2.86
CA SER A 73 -8.38 4.69 -1.53
C SER A 73 -8.31 6.21 -1.46
N ALA A 74 -7.39 6.85 -2.20
CA ALA A 74 -7.30 8.31 -2.25
C ALA A 74 -8.39 8.94 -3.15
N ALA A 75 -8.85 8.23 -4.18
CA ALA A 75 -9.89 8.68 -5.09
C ALA A 75 -11.32 8.45 -4.55
N MET A 76 -11.49 7.52 -3.61
CA MET A 76 -12.80 7.18 -3.04
C MET A 76 -13.30 8.29 -2.09
N GLU A 77 -14.34 9.01 -2.50
CA GLU A 77 -14.95 10.09 -1.72
C GLU A 77 -15.66 9.59 -0.46
N SER A 78 -16.27 8.41 -0.53
CA SER A 78 -16.99 7.77 0.57
C SER A 78 -17.04 6.26 0.37
N ARG A 79 -17.36 5.51 1.44
CA ARG A 79 -17.53 4.05 1.40
C ARG A 79 -18.65 3.55 0.49
N GLU A 80 -19.50 4.45 0.00
CA GLU A 80 -20.62 4.12 -0.89
C GLU A 80 -20.29 4.36 -2.37
N LYS A 81 -19.21 5.10 -2.65
CA LYS A 81 -18.77 5.43 -4.01
C LYS A 81 -17.49 4.66 -4.35
N TYR A 82 -17.67 3.43 -4.81
CA TYR A 82 -16.55 2.58 -5.20
C TYR A 82 -15.80 3.12 -6.42
N VAL A 83 -14.47 3.00 -6.36
CA VAL A 83 -13.57 3.33 -7.47
C VAL A 83 -13.01 2.03 -8.03
N ALA A 84 -12.95 1.94 -9.36
CA ALA A 84 -12.33 0.82 -10.06
C ALA A 84 -11.21 1.34 -10.96
N THR A 85 -10.06 0.66 -10.92
CA THR A 85 -8.94 0.96 -11.80
C THR A 85 -9.25 0.54 -13.23
N ILE A 86 -9.27 1.51 -14.15
CA ILE A 86 -9.48 1.26 -15.58
C ILE A 86 -8.17 0.96 -16.31
N SER A 87 -7.10 1.67 -15.95
CA SER A 87 -5.76 1.50 -16.51
C SER A 87 -4.72 1.86 -15.46
N PHE A 88 -3.65 1.07 -15.39
CA PHE A 88 -2.55 1.32 -14.48
C PHE A 88 -1.21 1.00 -15.17
N ARG A 89 -0.30 1.98 -15.14
CA ARG A 89 1.06 1.87 -15.66
C ARG A 89 2.05 2.08 -14.52
N SER A 90 3.08 1.24 -14.48
CA SER A 90 4.20 1.35 -13.55
C SER A 90 5.53 1.24 -14.29
N GLU A 91 6.56 1.88 -13.74
CA GLU A 91 7.95 1.74 -14.16
C GLU A 91 8.78 1.46 -12.91
N PHE A 92 9.52 0.34 -12.91
CA PHE A 92 10.33 -0.08 -11.75
C PHE A 92 11.76 0.41 -11.90
N ILE A 93 12.20 1.25 -10.96
CA ILE A 93 13.55 1.83 -10.95
C ILE A 93 14.53 1.12 -10.02
N SER A 94 14.02 0.41 -8.99
CA SER A 94 14.83 -0.35 -8.04
C SER A 94 13.98 -1.41 -7.35
N GLY A 95 14.62 -2.51 -6.91
CA GLY A 95 14.00 -3.49 -6.04
C GLY A 95 13.97 -3.02 -4.58
N ALA A 96 12.90 -3.37 -3.87
CA ALA A 96 12.75 -3.11 -2.42
C ALA A 96 13.14 -4.36 -1.62
N LYS A 97 13.98 -4.19 -0.59
CA LYS A 97 14.48 -5.31 0.21
C LYS A 97 13.41 -5.86 1.14
N ILE A 98 13.46 -7.16 1.42
CA ILE A 98 12.64 -7.74 2.49
C ILE A 98 12.92 -7.02 3.81
N GLY A 99 11.86 -6.70 4.55
CA GLY A 99 11.89 -5.96 5.81
C GLY A 99 11.87 -4.44 5.68
N SER A 100 12.04 -3.87 4.47
CA SER A 100 11.95 -2.42 4.31
C SER A 100 10.51 -1.92 4.43
N LEU A 101 10.34 -0.71 4.97
CA LEU A 101 9.09 0.01 4.88
C LEU A 101 8.96 0.66 3.49
N LEU A 102 7.88 0.34 2.80
CA LEU A 102 7.47 1.02 1.57
C LEU A 102 6.51 2.14 1.93
N GLU A 103 6.74 3.34 1.40
CA GLU A 103 5.78 4.44 1.43
C GLU A 103 5.19 4.63 0.03
N VAL A 104 3.86 4.70 -0.07
CA VAL A 104 3.13 4.99 -1.30
C VAL A 104 2.55 6.38 -1.17
N HIS A 105 3.09 7.31 -1.95
CA HIS A 105 2.63 8.69 -2.02
C HIS A 105 1.66 8.84 -3.18
N THR A 106 0.41 9.21 -2.88
CA THR A 106 -0.64 9.31 -3.88
C THR A 106 -1.06 10.75 -4.07
N LYS A 107 -1.10 11.19 -5.33
CA LYS A 107 -1.63 12.51 -5.72
C LYS A 107 -2.75 12.33 -6.73
N ILE A 108 -3.92 12.87 -6.43
CA ILE A 108 -5.04 12.94 -7.37
C ILE A 108 -4.88 14.23 -8.18
N SER A 109 -4.66 14.09 -9.49
CA SER A 109 -4.45 15.24 -10.37
C SER A 109 -5.75 15.83 -10.91
N ASN A 110 -6.78 15.00 -11.10
CA ASN A 110 -8.06 15.42 -11.63
C ASN A 110 -9.17 14.47 -11.16
N ILE A 111 -10.36 15.00 -10.88
CA ILE A 111 -11.58 14.24 -10.61
C ILE A 111 -12.61 14.75 -11.61
N LEU A 112 -13.08 13.86 -12.49
CA LEU A 112 -14.12 14.17 -13.46
C LEU A 112 -15.46 13.70 -12.89
N ASN A 113 -16.36 14.65 -12.65
CA ASN A 113 -17.75 14.35 -12.35
C ASN A 113 -18.50 14.23 -13.69
N LEU A 114 -18.97 13.01 -13.99
CA LEU A 114 -19.86 12.75 -15.12
C LEU A 114 -21.30 13.18 -14.78
#